data_AF-A0A4P9WB53-F1
#
_entry.id   AF-A0A4P9WB53-F1
#
_cell.length_a   1.000
_cell.length_b   1.000
_cell.length_c   1.000
_cell.angle_alpha   90.00
_cell.angle_beta   90.00
_cell.angle_gamma   90.00
#
_symmetry.space_group_name_H-M   'P 1'
#
loop_
_entity.id
_entity.type
_entity.pdbx_description
1 polymer ?
#
loop_
_entity_poly.entity_id
_entity_poly.type
_entity_poly.pdbx_seq_one_letter_code
_entity_poly.pdbx_strand_id
1 'polypeptide(L)'
;MEHDTDLLSDPLDEADAFHLPRTHIPSSYLSIEPGAQSSMDLPLPSTNIGFKLLLKMGWSEGRGLGSRGEGRVEPIRIDLKEDKMGVGKLEELNTYHLESTAKRRTTESERIAEETEEGRVARETLVQKREQIREEIKSVTAAFYCALCDKQYQKISEYETHLSSYDHHHRKVCFCAGGAGVGERKAKSRAVAAGEREKMQKQRLADLKMLFR
;
A
#
# COMPACT_ATOMS: atom_id res chain seq x y z
N MET A 1 -77.26 -22.16 -15.73
CA MET A 1 -76.15 -21.55 -14.99
C MET A 1 -75.41 -22.67 -14.30
N GLU A 2 -74.77 -23.56 -15.05
CA GLU A 2 -73.89 -24.62 -14.52
C GLU A 2 -72.89 -24.91 -15.65
N HIS A 3 -71.60 -24.69 -15.38
CA HIS A 3 -70.52 -25.12 -16.26
C HIS A 3 -69.56 -25.91 -15.41
N ASP A 4 -69.64 -27.22 -15.61
CA ASP A 4 -68.77 -28.25 -15.08
C ASP A 4 -67.33 -27.98 -15.50
N THR A 5 -66.43 -28.04 -14.52
CA THR A 5 -64.98 -27.99 -14.76
C THR A 5 -64.44 -29.41 -14.67
N ASP A 6 -64.59 -30.16 -15.76
CA ASP A 6 -63.88 -31.41 -15.97
C ASP A 6 -62.42 -31.10 -16.29
N LEU A 7 -61.61 -31.00 -15.22
CA LEU A 7 -60.16 -31.03 -15.29
C LEU A 7 -59.72 -32.43 -15.76
N LEU A 8 -59.37 -32.53 -17.04
CA LEU A 8 -58.64 -33.66 -17.62
C LEU A 8 -57.39 -33.95 -16.78
N SER A 9 -57.43 -35.05 -16.03
CA SER A 9 -56.24 -35.73 -15.51
C SER A 9 -55.61 -36.54 -16.64
N ASP A 10 -54.59 -35.97 -17.29
CA ASP A 10 -53.79 -36.68 -18.29
C ASP A 10 -52.92 -37.75 -17.58
N PRO A 11 -53.05 -39.04 -17.93
CA PRO A 11 -52.40 -40.15 -17.24
C PRO A 11 -51.07 -40.52 -17.90
N LEU A 12 -50.11 -39.58 -17.91
CA LEU A 12 -48.73 -39.89 -18.29
C LEU A 12 -47.84 -39.85 -17.06
N ASP A 13 -47.67 -41.06 -16.53
CA ASP A 13 -46.76 -41.51 -15.49
C ASP A 13 -45.50 -40.62 -15.34
N GLU A 14 -45.45 -39.85 -14.26
CA GLU A 14 -44.32 -39.01 -13.85
C GLU A 14 -43.07 -39.86 -13.51
N ALA A 15 -43.21 -41.19 -13.50
CA ALA A 15 -42.15 -42.16 -13.24
C ALA A 15 -41.17 -42.37 -14.42
N ASP A 16 -41.54 -41.99 -15.65
CA ASP A 16 -40.71 -42.14 -16.85
C ASP A 16 -40.16 -40.79 -17.39
N ALA A 17 -40.16 -39.73 -16.57
CA ALA A 17 -39.48 -38.50 -16.90
C ALA A 17 -37.97 -38.75 -17.02
N PHE A 18 -37.44 -38.68 -18.25
CA PHE A 18 -36.03 -38.88 -18.55
C PHE A 18 -35.16 -37.85 -17.83
N HIS A 19 -34.69 -38.21 -16.63
CA HIS A 19 -33.84 -37.38 -15.80
C HIS A 19 -32.39 -37.85 -15.89
N LEU A 20 -31.54 -37.03 -16.50
CA LEU A 20 -30.11 -37.24 -16.40
C LEU A 20 -29.62 -36.72 -15.04
N PRO A 21 -28.73 -37.46 -14.34
CA PRO A 21 -28.08 -36.98 -13.14
C PRO A 21 -27.40 -35.63 -13.40
N ARG A 22 -27.36 -34.76 -12.39
CA ARG A 22 -26.71 -33.43 -12.48
C ARG A 22 -25.21 -33.52 -12.83
N THR A 23 -24.61 -34.70 -12.70
CA THR A 23 -23.22 -35.00 -13.05
C THR A 23 -23.04 -35.59 -14.45
N HIS A 24 -24.12 -35.78 -15.21
CA HIS A 24 -24.04 -36.32 -16.56
C HIS A 24 -23.41 -35.30 -17.50
N ILE A 25 -22.15 -35.53 -17.85
CA ILE A 25 -21.45 -34.82 -18.90
C ILE A 25 -21.84 -35.50 -20.21
N PRO A 26 -22.54 -34.82 -21.13
CA PRO A 26 -22.89 -35.41 -22.42
C PRO A 26 -21.59 -35.76 -23.16
N SER A 27 -21.41 -37.05 -23.46
CA SER A 27 -20.34 -37.49 -24.35
C SER A 27 -20.56 -36.84 -25.70
N SER A 28 -19.70 -35.91 -26.10
CA SER A 28 -19.73 -35.38 -27.46
C SER A 28 -19.53 -36.53 -28.44
N TYR A 29 -20.43 -36.68 -29.41
CA TYR A 29 -20.33 -37.72 -30.45
C TYR A 29 -19.04 -37.65 -31.29
N LEU A 30 -18.29 -36.56 -31.16
CA LEU A 30 -16.94 -36.43 -31.69
C LEU A 30 -15.96 -36.62 -30.54
N SER A 31 -15.39 -37.82 -30.43
CA SER A 31 -14.08 -37.98 -29.81
C SER A 31 -13.07 -37.37 -30.78
N ILE A 32 -12.83 -36.07 -30.63
CA ILE A 32 -11.65 -35.45 -31.25
C ILE A 32 -10.48 -36.02 -30.45
N GLU A 33 -9.98 -37.18 -30.88
CA GLU A 33 -8.63 -37.61 -30.58
C GLU A 33 -7.77 -36.35 -30.70
N PRO A 34 -6.99 -35.97 -29.68
CA PRO A 34 -6.12 -34.81 -29.77
C PRO A 34 -5.08 -35.11 -30.84
N GLY A 35 -5.45 -34.87 -32.10
CA GLY A 35 -4.58 -34.95 -33.24
C GLY A 35 -3.43 -34.00 -32.94
N ALA A 36 -2.21 -34.47 -33.18
CA ALA A 36 -1.00 -33.72 -32.90
C ALA A 36 -1.14 -32.28 -33.41
N GLN A 37 -1.32 -31.34 -32.48
CA GLN A 37 -1.40 -29.93 -32.83
C GLN A 37 -0.05 -29.53 -33.43
N SER A 38 -0.07 -28.83 -34.57
CA SER A 38 1.15 -28.30 -35.16
C SER A 38 1.75 -27.27 -34.21
N SER A 39 2.95 -27.52 -33.68
CA SER A 39 3.69 -26.51 -32.92
C SER A 39 4.39 -25.54 -33.86
N MET A 40 4.67 -24.32 -33.39
CA MET A 40 5.45 -23.33 -34.16
C MET A 40 6.96 -23.62 -34.14
N ASP A 41 7.43 -24.45 -33.22
CA ASP A 41 8.86 -24.72 -33.03
C ASP A 41 9.35 -25.96 -33.80
N LEU A 42 8.45 -26.85 -34.23
CA LEU A 42 8.80 -28.06 -34.97
C LEU A 42 8.39 -27.96 -36.45
N PRO A 43 9.27 -28.37 -37.39
CA PRO A 43 8.90 -28.45 -38.79
C PRO A 43 7.81 -29.52 -39.03
N LEU A 44 7.01 -29.32 -40.07
CA LEU A 44 5.95 -30.26 -40.45
C LEU A 44 6.57 -31.60 -40.88
N PRO A 45 6.07 -32.74 -40.39
CA PRO A 45 6.60 -34.04 -40.78
C PRO A 45 6.26 -34.37 -42.25
N SER A 46 7.11 -35.15 -42.90
CA SER A 46 6.92 -35.57 -44.30
C SER A 46 5.67 -36.43 -44.55
N THR A 47 5.10 -37.02 -43.50
CA THR A 47 3.83 -37.74 -43.53
C THR A 47 2.64 -36.81 -43.79
N ASN A 48 2.76 -35.52 -43.44
CA ASN A 48 1.70 -34.53 -43.58
C ASN A 48 1.32 -34.33 -45.06
N ILE A 49 0.02 -34.33 -45.34
CA ILE A 49 -0.51 -34.20 -46.70
C ILE A 49 -0.15 -32.84 -47.31
N GLY A 50 -0.18 -31.77 -46.51
CA GLY A 50 0.20 -30.43 -46.92
C GLY A 50 1.69 -30.33 -47.31
N PHE A 51 2.58 -30.97 -46.54
CA PHE A 51 4.00 -31.05 -46.88
C PHE A 51 4.23 -31.73 -48.24
N LYS A 52 3.56 -32.87 -48.48
CA LYS A 52 3.63 -33.58 -49.77
C LYS A 52 3.08 -32.76 -50.94
N LEU A 53 2.03 -31.98 -50.70
CA LEU A 53 1.44 -31.12 -51.72
C LEU A 53 2.38 -29.96 -52.08
N LEU A 54 3.00 -29.32 -51.10
CA LEU A 54 3.98 -28.25 -51.33
C LEU A 54 5.16 -28.73 -52.17
N LEU A 55 5.72 -29.90 -51.85
CA LEU A 55 6.78 -30.52 -52.66
C LEU A 55 6.37 -30.72 -54.12
N LYS A 56 5.13 -31.19 -54.37
CA LYS A 56 4.60 -31.38 -55.74
C LYS A 56 4.43 -30.06 -56.50
N MET A 57 4.23 -28.95 -55.80
CA MET A 57 4.11 -27.61 -56.40
C MET A 57 5.48 -26.95 -56.61
N GLY A 58 6.59 -27.65 -56.35
CA GLY A 58 7.96 -27.15 -56.56
C GLY A 58 8.52 -26.36 -55.37
N TRP A 59 7.88 -26.41 -54.21
CA TRP A 59 8.46 -25.90 -52.96
C TRP A 59 9.49 -26.89 -52.40
N SER A 60 10.58 -26.38 -51.83
CA SER A 60 11.66 -27.17 -51.23
C SER A 60 11.78 -26.87 -49.73
N GLU A 61 12.03 -27.89 -48.92
CA GLU A 61 12.22 -27.74 -47.47
C GLU A 61 13.32 -26.70 -47.15
N GLY A 62 13.07 -25.85 -46.16
CA GLY A 62 14.00 -24.80 -45.74
C GLY A 62 13.99 -23.53 -46.61
N ARG A 63 13.21 -23.48 -47.70
CA ARG A 63 13.09 -22.28 -48.55
C ARG A 63 11.79 -21.53 -48.27
N GLY A 64 11.88 -20.19 -48.22
CA GLY A 64 10.73 -19.32 -48.18
C GLY A 64 9.82 -19.46 -49.41
N LEU A 65 8.53 -19.13 -49.29
CA LEU A 65 7.63 -19.07 -50.44
C LEU A 65 7.90 -17.82 -51.30
N GLY A 66 7.41 -17.81 -52.54
CA GLY A 66 7.54 -16.67 -53.47
C GLY A 66 8.46 -16.96 -54.66
N SER A 67 8.41 -16.12 -55.69
CA SER A 67 9.10 -16.32 -56.97
C SER A 67 10.62 -16.55 -56.82
N ARG A 68 11.25 -15.83 -55.88
CA ARG A 68 12.67 -15.97 -55.54
C ARG A 68 12.88 -16.68 -54.19
N GLY A 69 11.81 -17.08 -53.51
CA GLY A 69 11.85 -17.62 -52.14
C GLY A 69 12.07 -16.55 -51.07
N GLU A 70 11.54 -15.34 -51.29
CA GLU A 70 11.66 -14.17 -50.40
C GLU A 70 10.78 -14.24 -49.15
N GLY A 71 9.83 -15.17 -49.11
CA GLY A 71 8.94 -15.38 -47.98
C GLY A 71 9.69 -15.84 -46.73
N ARG A 72 9.10 -15.60 -45.57
CA ARG A 72 9.65 -16.06 -44.30
C ARG A 72 9.62 -17.60 -44.25
N VAL A 73 10.71 -18.20 -43.79
CA VAL A 73 10.84 -19.66 -43.60
C VAL A 73 10.12 -20.11 -42.33
N GLU A 74 10.23 -19.33 -41.25
CA GLU A 74 9.66 -19.64 -39.95
C GLU A 74 8.32 -18.92 -39.72
N PRO A 75 7.38 -19.51 -38.97
CA PRO A 75 6.14 -18.85 -38.59
C PRO A 75 6.39 -17.61 -37.71
N ILE A 76 5.49 -16.63 -37.78
CA ILE A 76 5.55 -15.45 -36.90
C ILE A 76 5.16 -15.88 -35.49
N ARG A 77 6.05 -15.66 -34.51
CA ARG A 77 5.75 -15.90 -33.10
C ARG A 77 4.66 -14.93 -32.63
N ILE A 78 3.66 -15.47 -31.95
CA ILE A 78 2.56 -14.70 -31.36
C ILE A 78 2.69 -14.82 -29.85
N ASP A 79 3.01 -13.72 -29.19
CA ASP A 79 2.99 -13.64 -27.74
C ASP A 79 1.56 -13.37 -27.28
N LEU A 80 0.95 -14.35 -26.62
CA LEU A 80 -0.39 -14.18 -26.08
C LEU A 80 -0.30 -13.33 -24.81
N LYS A 81 -0.97 -12.17 -24.84
CA LYS A 81 -1.06 -11.32 -23.66
C LYS A 81 -2.09 -11.88 -22.69
N GLU A 82 -1.61 -12.47 -21.60
CA GLU A 82 -2.45 -12.97 -20.51
C GLU A 82 -2.97 -11.84 -19.60
N ASP A 83 -2.24 -10.72 -19.59
CA ASP A 83 -2.54 -9.58 -18.74
C ASP A 83 -3.68 -8.72 -19.27
N LYS A 84 -4.50 -8.20 -18.34
CA LYS A 84 -5.54 -7.20 -18.63
C LYS A 84 -5.02 -5.75 -18.60
N MET A 85 -3.72 -5.55 -18.37
CA MET A 85 -3.11 -4.23 -18.33
C MET A 85 -3.07 -3.57 -19.71
N GLY A 86 -3.05 -2.23 -19.74
CA GLY A 86 -2.80 -1.48 -20.98
C GLY A 86 -1.44 -1.84 -21.59
N VAL A 87 -1.27 -1.59 -22.90
CA VAL A 87 0.05 -1.67 -23.54
C VAL A 87 0.95 -0.59 -22.94
N GLY A 88 2.21 -0.92 -22.62
CA GLY A 88 3.19 0.00 -22.02
C GLY A 88 3.11 0.15 -20.49
N LYS A 89 2.01 -0.25 -19.84
CA LYS A 89 1.87 -0.06 -18.38
C LYS A 89 2.89 -0.87 -17.56
N LEU A 90 3.19 -2.09 -18.01
CA LEU A 90 4.16 -2.95 -17.35
C LEU A 90 5.57 -2.36 -17.41
N GLU A 91 5.95 -1.79 -18.54
CA GLU A 91 7.26 -1.15 -18.73
C GLU A 91 7.41 0.08 -17.83
N GLU A 92 6.39 0.94 -17.79
CA GLU A 92 6.32 2.07 -16.89
C GLU A 92 6.49 1.63 -15.42
N LEU A 93 5.74 0.63 -14.97
CA LEU A 93 5.86 0.11 -13.59
C LEU A 93 7.27 -0.42 -13.31
N ASN A 94 7.86 -1.16 -14.26
CA ASN A 94 9.22 -1.65 -14.11
C ASN A 94 10.23 -0.50 -13.97
N THR A 95 10.11 0.58 -14.74
CA THR A 95 11.01 1.74 -14.59
C THR A 95 10.92 2.37 -13.20
N TYR A 96 9.71 2.58 -12.67
CA TYR A 96 9.52 3.16 -11.34
C TYR A 96 9.96 2.22 -10.22
N HIS A 97 9.69 0.92 -10.35
CA HIS A 97 10.11 -0.07 -9.37
C HIS A 97 11.63 -0.23 -9.36
N LEU A 98 12.28 -0.22 -10.53
CA LEU A 98 13.73 -0.21 -10.61
C LEU A 98 14.31 1.04 -9.95
N GLU A 99 13.81 2.24 -10.22
CA GLU A 99 14.34 3.46 -9.58
C GLU A 99 14.20 3.44 -8.05
N SER A 100 13.05 3.00 -7.55
CA SER A 100 12.77 2.93 -6.11
C SER A 100 13.53 1.80 -5.39
N THR A 101 13.83 0.69 -6.08
CA THR A 101 14.55 -0.47 -5.50
C THR A 101 16.03 -0.51 -5.85
N ALA A 102 16.50 0.27 -6.83
CA ALA A 102 17.87 0.24 -7.33
C ALA A 102 18.91 0.61 -6.29
N LYS A 103 18.52 1.38 -5.27
CA LYS A 103 19.44 1.78 -4.22
C LYS A 103 18.90 1.33 -2.87
N ARG A 104 19.63 0.43 -2.21
CA ARG A 104 19.47 0.18 -0.77
C ARG A 104 19.55 1.53 -0.08
N ARG A 105 18.52 1.91 0.69
CA ARG A 105 18.55 3.12 1.49
C ARG A 105 19.78 3.04 2.41
N THR A 106 20.81 3.83 2.10
CA THR A 106 22.02 3.88 2.91
C THR A 106 21.62 4.41 4.28
N THR A 107 22.16 3.77 5.31
CA THR A 107 21.88 4.22 6.68
C THR A 107 22.59 5.55 6.92
N GLU A 108 22.03 6.40 7.76
CA GLU A 108 22.61 7.71 8.05
C GLU A 108 24.04 7.58 8.61
N SER A 109 24.34 6.49 9.31
CA SER A 109 25.68 6.12 9.80
C SER A 109 26.68 5.80 8.68
N GLU A 110 26.26 5.10 7.62
CA GLU A 110 27.10 4.84 6.45
C GLU A 110 27.37 6.14 5.68
N ARG A 111 26.34 6.98 5.52
CA ARG A 111 26.45 8.29 4.86
C ARG A 111 27.38 9.26 5.59
N ILE A 112 27.43 9.22 6.92
CA ILE A 112 28.34 10.04 7.73
C ILE A 112 29.80 9.54 7.63
N ALA A 113 30.01 8.23 7.48
CA ALA A 113 31.34 7.63 7.43
C ALA A 113 32.06 7.87 6.07
N GLU A 114 31.31 7.96 4.98
CA GLU A 114 31.82 8.19 3.62
C GLU A 114 31.93 9.68 3.25
N GLU A 115 31.49 10.58 4.13
CA GLU A 115 31.44 12.01 3.82
C GLU A 115 32.79 12.71 3.89
N THR A 116 33.02 13.61 2.92
CA THR A 116 34.15 14.52 2.91
C THR A 116 34.03 15.57 4.02
N GLU A 117 35.15 16.16 4.44
CA GLU A 117 35.19 17.18 5.51
C GLU A 117 34.23 18.35 5.25
N GLU A 118 34.08 18.75 3.99
CA GLU A 118 33.14 19.80 3.57
C GLU A 118 31.66 19.41 3.82
N GLY A 119 31.31 18.12 3.64
CA GLY A 119 29.99 17.59 3.95
C GLY A 119 29.68 17.60 5.45
N ARG A 120 30.69 17.33 6.28
CA ARG A 120 30.58 17.41 7.74
C ARG A 120 30.26 18.84 8.20
N VAL A 121 31.03 19.81 7.72
CA VAL A 121 30.82 21.24 8.05
C VAL A 121 29.45 21.73 7.56
N ALA A 122 29.02 21.32 6.36
CA ALA A 122 27.69 21.67 5.85
C ALA A 122 26.56 21.14 6.75
N ARG A 123 26.67 19.93 7.28
CA ARG A 123 25.69 19.38 8.23
C ARG A 123 25.71 20.10 9.56
N GLU A 124 26.89 20.35 10.12
CA GLU A 124 27.04 21.07 11.38
C GLU A 124 26.43 22.47 11.28
N THR A 125 26.70 23.21 10.21
CA THR A 125 26.10 24.53 9.97
C THR A 125 24.59 24.45 9.74
N LEU A 126 24.07 23.41 9.09
CA LEU A 126 22.62 23.19 8.97
C LEU A 126 21.96 22.90 10.32
N VAL A 127 22.60 22.09 11.17
CA VAL A 127 22.11 21.80 12.53
C VAL A 127 22.13 23.08 13.37
N GLN A 128 23.24 23.83 13.35
CA GLN A 128 23.35 25.11 14.05
C GLN A 128 22.29 26.11 13.59
N LYS A 129 22.07 26.27 12.27
CA LYS A 129 21.01 27.13 11.72
C LYS A 129 19.63 26.69 12.20
N ARG A 130 19.34 25.38 12.23
CA ARG A 130 18.06 24.85 12.73
C ARG A 130 17.87 25.10 14.22
N GLU A 131 18.94 25.02 15.00
CA GLU A 131 18.91 25.33 16.43
C GLU A 131 18.70 26.82 16.67
N GLN A 132 19.39 27.69 15.94
CA GLN A 132 19.18 29.14 15.97
C GLN A 132 17.74 29.50 15.63
N ILE A 133 17.20 28.98 14.51
CA ILE A 133 15.79 29.20 14.13
C ILE A 133 14.84 28.70 15.23
N ARG A 134 15.16 27.57 15.89
CA ARG A 134 14.33 27.04 16.98
C ARG A 134 14.37 27.96 18.20
N GLU A 135 15.53 28.50 18.55
CA GLU A 135 15.67 29.46 19.65
C GLU A 135 14.97 30.78 19.36
N GLU A 136 15.05 31.26 18.12
CA GLU A 136 14.29 32.42 17.63
C GLU A 136 12.78 32.17 17.70
N ILE A 137 12.29 31.01 17.26
CA ILE A 137 10.86 30.67 17.39
C ILE A 137 10.46 30.61 18.87
N LYS A 138 11.31 30.09 19.77
CA LYS A 138 11.03 30.07 21.21
C LYS A 138 10.97 31.48 21.80
N SER A 139 11.89 32.36 21.43
CA SER A 139 11.90 33.74 21.94
C SER A 139 10.71 34.54 21.42
N VAL A 140 10.35 34.38 20.13
CA VAL A 140 9.17 35.00 19.53
C VAL A 140 7.88 34.47 20.18
N THR A 141 7.77 33.14 20.37
CA THR A 141 6.57 32.54 20.97
C THR A 141 6.46 32.74 22.48
N ALA A 142 7.54 33.15 23.16
CA ALA A 142 7.49 33.50 24.58
C ALA A 142 6.55 34.69 24.86
N ALA A 143 6.37 35.59 23.89
CA ALA A 143 5.39 36.68 23.98
C ALA A 143 3.94 36.20 24.01
N PHE A 144 3.64 35.01 23.47
CA PHE A 144 2.31 34.41 23.40
C PHE A 144 2.05 33.40 24.52
N TYR A 145 2.62 33.65 25.70
CA TYR A 145 2.41 32.82 26.89
C TYR A 145 1.45 33.52 27.87
N CYS A 146 0.43 32.78 28.31
CA CYS A 146 -0.51 33.24 29.34
C CYS A 146 -0.19 32.60 30.69
N ALA A 147 0.32 33.40 31.64
CA ALA A 147 0.64 32.96 32.99
C ALA A 147 -0.60 32.56 33.85
N LEU A 148 -1.79 33.08 33.54
CA LEU A 148 -3.01 32.73 34.29
C LEU A 148 -3.54 31.33 33.93
N CYS A 149 -3.23 30.88 32.72
CA CYS A 149 -3.75 29.64 32.17
C CYS A 149 -2.66 28.57 31.96
N ASP A 150 -1.38 28.91 32.10
CA ASP A 150 -0.22 28.06 31.80
C ASP A 150 -0.27 27.49 30.38
N LYS A 151 -0.57 28.35 29.40
CA LYS A 151 -0.70 27.97 27.98
C LYS A 151 0.20 28.84 27.11
N GLN A 152 0.95 28.19 26.22
CA GLN A 152 1.76 28.83 25.18
C GLN A 152 1.09 28.62 23.82
N TYR A 153 0.95 29.70 23.07
CA TYR A 153 0.27 29.72 21.78
C TYR A 153 1.30 29.88 20.64
N GLN A 154 1.04 29.24 19.50
CA GLN A 154 1.94 29.32 18.34
C GLN A 154 1.61 30.50 17.42
N LYS A 155 0.34 30.90 17.35
CA LYS A 155 -0.14 32.00 16.50
C LYS A 155 -0.69 33.15 17.34
N ILE A 156 -0.47 34.38 16.85
CA ILE A 156 -0.94 35.63 17.50
C ILE A 156 -2.46 35.62 17.67
N SER A 157 -3.20 35.22 16.63
CA SER A 157 -4.68 35.18 16.66
C SER A 157 -5.23 34.20 17.70
N GLU A 158 -4.56 33.06 17.90
CA GLU A 158 -4.94 32.09 18.95
C GLU A 158 -4.71 32.67 20.35
N TYR A 159 -3.67 33.48 20.52
CA TYR A 159 -3.39 34.16 21.78
C TYR A 159 -4.43 35.26 22.07
N GLU A 160 -4.77 36.09 21.08
CA GLU A 160 -5.78 37.15 21.24
C GLU A 160 -7.18 36.58 21.52
N THR A 161 -7.58 35.53 20.81
CA THR A 161 -8.86 34.84 21.06
C THR A 161 -8.88 34.19 22.44
N HIS A 162 -7.75 33.64 22.90
CA HIS A 162 -7.62 33.17 24.27
C HIS A 162 -7.83 34.30 25.29
N LEU A 163 -7.18 35.45 25.12
CA LEU A 163 -7.35 36.59 26.02
C LEU A 163 -8.81 37.07 26.07
N SER A 164 -9.52 37.03 24.94
CA SER A 164 -10.94 37.39 24.85
C SER A 164 -11.90 36.29 25.35
N SER A 165 -11.43 35.06 25.60
CA SER A 165 -12.32 33.93 25.93
C SER A 165 -12.97 34.10 27.30
N TYR A 166 -14.20 33.60 27.43
CA TYR A 166 -14.97 33.60 28.68
C TYR A 166 -14.21 32.88 29.80
N ASP A 167 -13.59 31.73 29.51
CA ASP A 167 -12.77 30.97 30.46
C ASP A 167 -11.56 31.77 30.96
N HIS A 168 -10.86 32.50 30.07
CA HIS A 168 -9.73 33.34 30.48
C HIS A 168 -10.19 34.49 31.40
N HIS A 169 -11.29 35.16 31.05
CA HIS A 169 -11.88 36.21 31.86
C HIS A 169 -12.37 35.69 33.21
N HIS A 170 -13.04 34.54 33.25
CA HIS A 170 -13.47 33.90 34.50
C HIS A 170 -12.30 33.46 35.36
N ARG A 171 -11.24 32.92 34.75
CA ARG A 171 -10.00 32.59 35.46
C ARG A 171 -9.35 33.84 36.05
N LYS A 172 -9.31 34.93 35.29
CA LYS A 172 -8.77 36.23 35.71
C LYS A 172 -9.57 36.83 36.86
N VAL A 173 -10.90 36.81 36.77
CA VAL A 173 -11.80 37.29 37.84
C VAL A 173 -11.70 36.41 39.09
N CYS A 174 -11.68 35.08 38.94
CA CYS A 174 -11.49 34.14 40.04
C CYS A 174 -10.13 34.33 40.75
N PHE A 175 -9.07 34.59 39.98
CA PHE A 175 -7.74 34.87 40.50
C PHE A 175 -7.65 36.22 41.23
N CYS A 176 -8.32 37.26 40.73
CA CYS A 176 -8.37 38.57 41.40
C CYS A 176 -9.29 38.61 42.62
N ALA A 177 -10.42 37.89 42.61
CA ALA A 177 -11.38 37.86 43.71
C ALA A 177 -10.99 36.87 44.83
N GLY A 178 -10.36 35.75 44.47
CA GLY A 178 -9.80 34.77 45.40
C GLY A 178 -8.30 35.00 45.57
N GLY A 179 -7.91 36.07 46.29
CA GLY A 179 -6.52 36.49 46.41
C GLY A 179 -5.53 35.35 46.63
N ALA A 180 -4.42 35.35 45.87
CA ALA A 180 -3.13 34.63 45.96
C ALA A 180 -3.03 33.18 46.53
N GLY A 181 -3.80 32.79 47.54
CA GLY A 181 -3.64 31.58 48.33
C GLY A 181 -4.30 30.31 47.79
N VAL A 182 -5.12 30.35 46.73
CA VAL A 182 -5.72 29.11 46.16
C VAL A 182 -4.76 28.42 45.18
N GLY A 183 -4.00 29.20 44.40
CA GLY A 183 -2.95 28.69 43.51
C GLY A 183 -1.80 28.04 44.28
N GLU A 184 -1.31 28.70 45.33
CA GLU A 184 -0.24 28.16 46.19
C GLU A 184 -0.62 26.86 46.89
N ARG A 185 -1.86 26.73 47.38
CA ARG A 185 -2.32 25.49 48.04
C ARG A 185 -2.36 24.31 47.06
N LYS A 186 -2.80 24.54 45.82
CA LYS A 186 -2.84 23.51 44.77
C LYS A 186 -1.45 23.18 44.20
N ALA A 187 -0.55 24.16 44.12
CA ALA A 187 0.84 23.94 43.74
C ALA A 187 1.61 23.13 44.80
N LYS A 188 1.43 23.45 46.09
CA LYS A 188 2.02 22.71 47.21
C LYS A 188 1.55 21.25 47.24
N SER A 189 0.25 20.97 47.06
CA SER A 189 -0.26 19.59 47.02
C SER A 189 0.27 18.78 45.83
N ARG A 190 0.40 19.40 44.65
CA ARG A 190 0.94 18.75 43.45
C ARG A 190 2.44 18.45 43.57
N ALA A 191 3.22 19.35 44.19
CA ALA A 191 4.64 19.13 44.46
C ALA A 191 4.88 17.99 45.48
N VAL A 192 4.06 17.92 46.53
CA VAL A 192 4.09 16.81 47.50
C VAL A 192 3.78 15.47 46.81
N ALA A 193 2.72 15.40 46.01
CA ALA A 193 2.36 14.19 45.27
C ALA A 193 3.42 13.78 44.23
N ALA A 194 4.12 14.74 43.61
CA ALA A 194 5.23 14.45 42.68
C ALA A 194 6.44 13.85 43.42
N GLY A 195 6.80 14.42 44.58
CA GLY A 195 7.87 13.87 45.43
C GLY A 195 7.58 12.47 45.95
N GLU A 196 6.32 12.17 46.31
CA GLU A 196 5.89 10.83 46.70
C GLU A 196 5.98 9.82 45.55
N ARG A 197 5.62 10.23 44.33
CA ARG A 197 5.76 9.38 43.12
C ARG A 197 7.21 9.08 42.80
N GLU A 198 8.11 10.07 42.91
CA GLU A 198 9.54 9.87 42.68
C GLU A 198 10.15 8.94 43.74
N LYS A 199 9.77 9.09 45.01
CA LYS A 199 10.16 8.17 46.08
C LYS A 199 9.67 6.74 45.81
N MET A 200 8.41 6.58 45.39
CA MET A 200 7.84 5.26 45.04
C MET A 200 8.57 4.64 43.83
N GLN A 201 8.95 5.44 42.83
CA GLN A 201 9.74 4.96 41.69
C GLN A 201 11.15 4.53 42.09
N LYS A 202 11.83 5.31 42.95
CA LYS A 202 13.15 4.94 43.48
C LYS A 202 13.09 3.68 44.33
N GLN A 203 12.05 3.52 45.15
CA GLN A 203 11.83 2.33 45.96
C GLN A 203 11.55 1.10 45.08
N ARG A 204 10.68 1.21 44.06
CA ARG A 204 10.46 0.16 43.07
C ARG A 204 11.75 -0.23 42.34
N LEU A 205 12.58 0.73 41.93
CA LEU A 205 13.87 0.47 41.31
C LEU A 205 14.87 -0.21 42.27
N ALA A 206 14.83 0.13 43.57
CA ALA A 206 15.66 -0.51 44.59
C ALA A 206 15.21 -1.96 44.85
N ASP A 207 13.91 -2.21 44.94
CA ASP A 207 13.34 -3.56 45.10
C ASP A 207 13.67 -4.43 43.88
N LEU A 208 13.54 -3.88 42.66
CA LEU A 208 13.94 -4.57 41.43
C LEU A 208 15.43 -4.90 41.41
N LYS A 209 16.29 -3.99 41.90
CA LYS A 209 17.74 -4.25 42.04
C LYS A 209 18.06 -5.32 43.08
N MET A 210 17.25 -5.49 44.13
CA MET A 210 17.43 -6.52 45.14
C MET A 210 16.97 -7.91 44.67
N LEU A 211 16.01 -7.99 43.74
CA LEU A 211 15.53 -9.25 43.15
C LEU A 211 16.48 -9.84 42.10
N PHE A 212 17.36 -9.02 41.51
CA PHE A 212 18.34 -9.43 40.50
C PHE A 212 19.78 -9.52 41.06
N ARG A 213 19.93 -9.62 42.39
CA ARG A 213 21.19 -9.91 43.08
C ARG A 213 21.16 -11.31 43.67
#